data_AF-A0A2V9K292-F1
#
_entry.id   AF-A0A2V9K292-F1
#
_cell.length_a   1.000
_cell.length_b   1.000
_cell.length_c   1.000
_cell.angle_alpha   90.00
_cell.angle_beta   90.00
_cell.angle_gamma   90.00
#
_symmetry.space_group_name_H-M   'P 1'
#
loop_
_entity.id
_entity.type
_entity.pdbx_description
1 polymer ?
#
loop_
_entity_poly.entity_id
_entity_poly.type
_entity_poly.pdbx_seq_one_letter_code
_entity_poly.pdbx_strand_id
1 'polypeptide(L)'
;MRKIKKEAEEKVSTVAALLSTFLFHGIMAYQAAQPRLAFRFLFSVGVTETVLGQLPLARRRRTAFVVLTTIGATLLVAAFPYLYVSERSRLSGAALSIVWLLEAEALILIGVFMKEILFRRLGMIASLVLAVQMVFQDARRLVRLRDLAAIEFSDLPLAALMGVAALILYFDAHWVAKRWSRLIDTRLERWSFQGLSYLAGLMALVGLWAASNEPWMAVAAVLMALALAVAGCRFKILHLSIQAAGFAAIGMARYLAVNLGLETTLHHASLRLMTGAVVAALLYLASPWAAVSDLTKGKRVGESYTWAASFLVALLAWYELDAAAVALAWGLLGLVLFEAGMRIPSGPLRLQSYIALSAAFFRVFFANLNAEGYPGELSPRLVTVAPLVLLCFYVYVRLAEAREEWLDGERRLKAPELAAWLGTVTLLGLARFEFAPDFVAPLWACLALGLTALAWRTARPLFLHQGLFVAFASFFRAVLHNLYQRSYFPSPTLWLGRWFTVGTTVALLFMALPFAFRIRSAAKAEPEGAFLAFAATTLLVAFEMKKGWMTVGWGIEAVAVFLFALWVEERSFRLAGLGLLLTCAAKIAVHDAFLLEGPRRYMTFIILGAAMLGVSILYKHHRALLRRYL
;
A
#
# COMPACT_ATOMS: atom_id res chain seq x y z
N MET A 1 -34.55 -67.51 -15.00
CA MET A 1 -34.72 -66.04 -15.03
C MET A 1 -35.20 -65.57 -13.65
N ARG A 2 -34.39 -64.80 -12.92
CA ARG A 2 -34.74 -64.30 -11.57
C ARG A 2 -35.65 -63.07 -11.71
N LYS A 3 -36.89 -63.14 -11.21
CA LYS A 3 -37.81 -61.98 -11.18
C LYS A 3 -37.34 -61.01 -10.09
N ILE A 4 -36.88 -59.84 -10.52
CA ILE A 4 -36.46 -58.74 -9.64
C ILE A 4 -37.71 -58.21 -8.93
N LYS A 5 -37.75 -58.25 -7.60
CA LYS A 5 -38.90 -57.81 -6.79
C LYS A 5 -38.70 -56.45 -6.11
N LYS A 6 -37.46 -55.96 -5.98
CA LYS A 6 -37.14 -54.67 -5.33
C LYS A 6 -36.03 -53.92 -6.06
N GLU A 7 -36.19 -52.61 -6.23
CA GLU A 7 -35.24 -51.70 -6.89
C GLU A 7 -33.84 -51.68 -6.22
N ALA A 8 -33.78 -51.98 -4.92
CA ALA A 8 -32.52 -52.08 -4.18
C ALA A 8 -31.68 -53.31 -4.57
N GLU A 9 -32.31 -54.47 -4.82
CA GLU A 9 -31.61 -55.69 -5.26
C GLU A 9 -31.02 -55.52 -6.67
N GLU A 10 -31.73 -54.79 -7.53
CA GLU A 10 -31.24 -54.44 -8.87
C GLU A 10 -30.01 -53.53 -8.80
N LYS A 11 -30.01 -52.51 -7.93
CA LYS A 11 -28.85 -51.64 -7.71
C LYS A 11 -27.64 -52.42 -7.19
N VAL A 12 -27.83 -53.30 -6.21
CA VAL A 12 -26.73 -54.12 -5.66
C VAL A 12 -26.19 -55.10 -6.71
N SER A 13 -27.06 -55.76 -7.48
CA SER A 13 -26.63 -56.67 -8.56
C SER A 13 -25.91 -55.92 -9.67
N THR A 14 -26.34 -54.70 -10.00
CA THR A 14 -25.69 -53.84 -11.00
C THR A 14 -24.31 -53.43 -10.54
N VAL A 15 -24.17 -53.00 -9.27
CA VAL A 15 -22.88 -52.66 -8.67
C VAL A 15 -21.95 -53.87 -8.61
N ALA A 16 -22.46 -55.04 -8.21
CA ALA A 16 -21.68 -56.28 -8.18
C ALA A 16 -21.20 -56.69 -9.58
N ALA A 17 -22.07 -56.62 -10.60
CA ALA A 17 -21.69 -56.90 -11.97
C ALA A 17 -20.60 -55.94 -12.46
N LEU A 18 -20.74 -54.63 -12.21
CA LEU A 18 -19.71 -53.64 -12.54
C LEU A 18 -18.39 -53.98 -11.84
N LEU A 19 -18.40 -54.21 -10.52
CA LEU A 19 -17.20 -54.51 -9.74
C LEU A 19 -16.50 -55.78 -10.21
N SER A 20 -17.25 -56.86 -10.45
CA SER A 20 -16.71 -58.11 -10.96
C SER A 20 -16.08 -57.94 -12.35
N THR A 21 -16.74 -57.21 -13.25
CA THR A 21 -16.20 -56.94 -14.58
C THR A 21 -14.96 -56.06 -14.49
N PHE A 22 -14.95 -55.02 -13.64
CA PHE A 22 -13.77 -54.18 -13.41
C PHE A 22 -12.59 -54.95 -12.82
N LEU A 23 -12.82 -55.78 -11.80
CA LEU A 23 -11.81 -56.64 -11.19
C LEU A 23 -11.24 -57.63 -12.20
N PHE A 24 -12.10 -58.27 -12.98
CA PHE A 24 -11.66 -59.20 -14.03
C PHE A 24 -10.79 -58.51 -15.07
N HIS A 25 -11.26 -57.40 -15.65
CA HIS A 25 -10.49 -56.66 -16.66
C HIS A 25 -9.21 -56.07 -16.07
N GLY A 26 -9.23 -55.59 -14.82
CA GLY A 26 -8.07 -55.07 -14.13
C GLY A 26 -7.00 -56.15 -13.88
N ILE A 27 -7.40 -57.35 -13.46
CA ILE A 27 -6.49 -58.49 -13.29
C ILE A 27 -5.92 -58.92 -14.64
N MET A 28 -6.77 -59.04 -15.68
CA MET A 28 -6.33 -59.41 -17.02
C MET A 28 -5.34 -58.37 -17.60
N ALA A 29 -5.58 -57.08 -17.38
CA ALA A 29 -4.71 -56.02 -17.81
C ALA A 29 -3.39 -55.96 -17.02
N TYR A 30 -3.41 -56.30 -15.72
CA TYR A 30 -2.21 -56.41 -14.87
C TYR A 30 -1.34 -57.61 -15.26
N GLN A 31 -1.97 -58.74 -15.58
CA GLN A 31 -1.28 -59.98 -15.97
C GLN A 31 -0.82 -59.98 -17.43
N ALA A 32 -1.18 -58.97 -18.22
CA ALA A 32 -0.82 -58.91 -19.62
C ALA A 32 0.69 -58.67 -19.82
N ALA A 33 1.39 -59.71 -20.25
CA ALA A 33 2.83 -59.66 -20.53
C ALA A 33 3.19 -58.77 -21.75
N GLN A 34 2.23 -58.53 -22.67
CA GLN A 34 2.43 -57.71 -23.86
C GLN A 34 1.47 -56.50 -23.88
N PRO A 35 1.97 -55.26 -23.75
CA PRO A 35 1.13 -54.05 -23.76
C PRO A 35 0.27 -53.91 -25.02
N ARG A 36 0.79 -54.30 -26.20
CA ARG A 36 0.03 -54.24 -27.46
C ARG A 36 -1.22 -55.12 -27.47
N LEU A 37 -1.12 -56.32 -26.89
CA LEU A 37 -2.26 -57.23 -26.81
C LEU A 37 -3.27 -56.75 -25.76
N ALA A 38 -2.79 -56.20 -24.64
CA ALA A 38 -3.64 -55.57 -23.64
C ALA A 38 -4.46 -54.41 -24.25
N PHE A 39 -3.81 -53.53 -25.01
CA PHE A 39 -4.49 -52.44 -25.74
C PHE A 39 -5.58 -52.99 -26.67
N ARG A 40 -5.23 -53.93 -27.56
CA ARG A 40 -6.18 -54.48 -28.54
C ARG A 40 -7.37 -55.15 -27.86
N PHE A 41 -7.14 -55.86 -26.77
CA PHE A 41 -8.19 -56.52 -25.99
C PHE A 41 -9.10 -55.49 -25.31
N LEU A 42 -8.55 -54.56 -24.54
CA LEU A 42 -9.34 -53.55 -23.83
C LEU A 42 -10.10 -52.63 -24.80
N PHE A 43 -9.47 -52.24 -25.91
CA PHE A 43 -10.10 -51.42 -26.94
C PHE A 43 -11.21 -52.19 -27.66
N SER A 44 -10.97 -53.43 -28.10
CA SER A 44 -11.99 -54.20 -28.82
C SER A 44 -13.20 -54.51 -27.93
N VAL A 45 -12.98 -54.91 -26.68
CA VAL A 45 -14.05 -55.14 -25.71
C VAL A 45 -14.76 -53.83 -25.40
N GLY A 46 -14.03 -52.73 -25.16
CA GLY A 46 -14.62 -51.41 -24.91
C GLY A 46 -15.51 -50.91 -26.04
N VAL A 47 -15.06 -51.03 -27.30
CA VAL A 47 -15.88 -50.70 -28.48
C VAL A 47 -17.11 -51.62 -28.54
N THR A 48 -16.93 -52.93 -28.36
CA THR A 48 -18.02 -53.91 -28.45
C THR A 48 -19.11 -53.64 -27.41
N GLU A 49 -18.72 -53.43 -26.16
CA GLU A 49 -19.64 -53.11 -25.06
C GLU A 49 -20.35 -51.77 -25.29
N THR A 50 -19.65 -50.76 -25.82
CA THR A 50 -20.26 -49.47 -26.14
C THR A 50 -21.30 -49.61 -27.26
N VAL A 51 -20.99 -50.35 -28.33
CA VAL A 51 -21.89 -50.61 -29.47
C VAL A 51 -23.10 -51.43 -29.03
N LEU A 52 -22.89 -52.50 -28.27
CA LEU A 52 -23.97 -53.32 -27.71
C LEU A 52 -24.88 -52.50 -26.79
N GLY A 53 -24.32 -51.56 -26.02
CA GLY A 53 -25.08 -50.61 -25.21
C GLY A 53 -25.98 -49.70 -26.05
N GLN A 54 -25.57 -49.33 -27.27
CA GLN A 54 -26.38 -48.49 -28.15
C GLN A 54 -27.49 -49.23 -28.90
N LEU A 55 -27.54 -50.57 -28.85
CA LEU A 55 -28.57 -51.33 -29.55
C LEU A 55 -29.99 -50.99 -29.02
N PRO A 56 -31.02 -51.00 -29.90
CA PRO A 56 -32.40 -50.71 -29.50
C PRO A 56 -32.91 -51.61 -28.36
N LEU A 57 -32.45 -52.86 -28.33
CA LEU A 57 -32.78 -53.85 -27.31
C LEU A 57 -32.17 -53.49 -25.93
N ALA A 58 -30.94 -52.98 -25.91
CA ALA A 58 -30.25 -52.58 -24.69
C ALA A 58 -30.79 -51.24 -24.17
N ARG A 59 -31.06 -50.26 -25.05
CA ARG A 59 -31.66 -48.98 -24.67
C ARG A 59 -33.06 -49.10 -24.05
N ARG A 60 -33.83 -50.13 -24.43
CA ARG A 60 -35.13 -50.44 -23.78
C ARG A 60 -34.98 -50.88 -22.33
N ARG A 61 -33.81 -51.39 -21.91
CA ARG A 61 -33.50 -51.83 -20.54
C ARG A 61 -32.49 -50.87 -19.91
N ARG A 62 -32.97 -49.93 -19.12
CA ARG A 62 -32.14 -48.86 -18.51
C ARG A 62 -30.89 -49.40 -17.79
N THR A 63 -31.01 -50.50 -17.04
CA THR A 63 -29.87 -51.10 -16.33
C THR A 63 -28.84 -51.72 -17.27
N ALA A 64 -29.25 -52.43 -18.31
CA ALA A 64 -28.32 -52.95 -19.31
C ALA A 64 -27.60 -51.83 -20.07
N PHE A 65 -28.33 -50.79 -20.48
CA PHE A 65 -27.76 -49.60 -21.12
C PHE A 65 -26.69 -48.93 -20.25
N VAL A 66 -27.00 -48.70 -18.96
CA VAL A 66 -26.10 -48.06 -17.99
C VAL A 66 -24.83 -48.90 -17.83
N VAL A 67 -24.96 -50.21 -17.62
CA VAL A 67 -23.83 -51.13 -17.38
C VAL A 67 -22.92 -51.23 -18.60
N LEU A 68 -23.47 -51.53 -19.78
CA LEU A 68 -22.67 -51.68 -21.00
C LEU A 68 -21.95 -50.40 -21.39
N THR A 69 -22.62 -49.26 -21.29
CA THR A 69 -22.05 -47.97 -21.68
C THR A 69 -20.99 -47.49 -20.67
N THR A 70 -21.18 -47.75 -19.38
CA THR A 70 -20.15 -47.44 -18.36
C THR A 70 -18.93 -48.32 -18.54
N ILE A 71 -19.09 -49.64 -18.67
CA ILE A 71 -17.98 -50.57 -18.91
C ILE A 71 -17.26 -50.19 -20.21
N GLY A 72 -18.00 -50.02 -21.30
CA GLY A 72 -17.44 -49.66 -22.60
C GLY A 72 -16.59 -48.39 -22.55
N ALA A 73 -17.12 -47.29 -22.02
CA ALA A 73 -16.39 -46.04 -21.89
C ALA A 73 -15.15 -46.17 -20.99
N THR A 74 -15.25 -46.87 -19.86
CA THR A 74 -14.10 -47.04 -18.96
C THR A 74 -12.99 -47.91 -19.56
N LEU A 75 -13.34 -48.94 -20.34
CA LEU A 75 -12.36 -49.79 -21.02
C LEU A 75 -11.65 -49.04 -22.14
N LEU A 76 -12.36 -48.16 -22.85
CA LEU A 76 -11.75 -47.29 -23.87
C LEU A 76 -10.72 -46.34 -23.25
N VAL A 77 -11.07 -45.65 -22.16
CA VAL A 77 -10.13 -44.79 -21.41
C VAL A 77 -8.91 -45.60 -20.92
N ALA A 78 -9.14 -46.81 -20.40
CA ALA A 78 -8.09 -47.68 -19.86
C ALA A 78 -7.21 -48.32 -20.94
N ALA A 79 -7.66 -48.43 -22.20
CA ALA A 79 -6.90 -49.06 -23.27
C ALA A 79 -5.70 -48.21 -23.70
N PHE A 80 -5.90 -46.90 -23.93
CA PHE A 80 -4.89 -46.03 -24.56
C PHE A 80 -3.52 -45.96 -23.87
N PRO A 81 -3.38 -45.99 -22.53
CA PRO A 81 -2.07 -46.08 -21.88
C PRO A 81 -1.19 -47.23 -22.41
N TYR A 82 -1.79 -48.38 -22.71
CA TYR A 82 -1.06 -49.56 -23.20
C TYR A 82 -0.54 -49.42 -24.63
N LEU A 83 -1.19 -48.61 -25.46
CA LEU A 83 -0.72 -48.29 -26.81
C LEU A 83 0.60 -47.51 -26.74
N TYR A 84 0.64 -46.49 -25.89
CA TYR A 84 1.78 -45.57 -25.80
C TYR A 84 2.96 -46.10 -24.98
N VAL A 85 2.73 -47.02 -24.03
CA VAL A 85 3.83 -47.77 -23.36
C VAL A 85 4.57 -48.65 -24.36
N SER A 86 3.90 -49.12 -25.42
CA SER A 86 4.53 -49.96 -26.44
C SER A 86 5.35 -49.19 -27.47
N GLU A 87 5.07 -47.91 -27.71
CA GLU A 87 5.79 -47.07 -28.66
C GLU A 87 6.85 -46.25 -27.91
N ARG A 88 8.10 -46.70 -27.98
CA ARG A 88 9.27 -46.10 -27.33
C ARG A 88 9.68 -44.78 -28.01
N SER A 89 8.79 -43.79 -27.99
CA SER A 89 8.98 -42.47 -28.60
C SER A 89 9.03 -41.38 -27.52
N ARG A 90 9.93 -40.40 -27.70
CA ARG A 90 10.08 -39.20 -26.84
C ARG A 90 8.80 -38.33 -26.75
N LEU A 91 7.75 -38.65 -27.52
CA LEU A 91 6.46 -37.93 -27.59
C LEU A 91 5.28 -38.63 -26.89
N SER A 92 5.51 -39.77 -26.22
CA SER A 92 4.42 -40.66 -25.74
C SER A 92 3.47 -40.05 -24.70
N GLY A 93 3.96 -39.15 -23.83
CA GLY A 93 3.12 -38.52 -22.78
C GLY A 93 2.11 -37.52 -23.34
N ALA A 94 2.55 -36.62 -24.23
CA ALA A 94 1.68 -35.59 -24.81
C ALA A 94 0.60 -36.19 -25.72
N ALA A 95 0.94 -37.23 -26.49
CA ALA A 95 0.00 -37.91 -27.35
C ALA A 95 -1.13 -38.60 -26.55
N LEU A 96 -0.80 -39.24 -25.42
CA LEU A 96 -1.81 -39.85 -24.53
C LEU A 96 -2.79 -38.80 -23.99
N SER A 97 -2.27 -37.68 -23.49
CA SER A 97 -3.11 -36.60 -22.95
C SER A 97 -4.01 -35.96 -24.01
N ILE A 98 -3.56 -35.86 -25.27
CA ILE A 98 -4.42 -35.42 -26.39
C ILE A 98 -5.56 -36.41 -26.63
N VAL A 99 -5.27 -37.71 -26.65
CA VAL A 99 -6.30 -38.73 -26.88
C VAL A 99 -7.34 -38.73 -25.76
N TRP A 100 -6.90 -38.68 -24.50
CA TRP A 100 -7.81 -38.60 -23.36
C TRP A 100 -8.61 -37.29 -23.31
N LEU A 101 -8.03 -36.18 -23.77
CA LEU A 101 -8.76 -34.92 -23.94
C LEU A 101 -9.86 -35.04 -25.00
N LEU A 102 -9.55 -35.62 -26.16
CA LEU A 102 -10.51 -35.86 -27.23
C LEU A 102 -11.61 -36.84 -26.80
N GLU A 103 -11.27 -37.89 -26.06
CA GLU A 103 -12.21 -38.87 -25.55
C GLU A 103 -13.16 -38.26 -24.51
N ALA A 104 -12.63 -37.50 -23.55
CA ALA A 104 -13.43 -36.79 -22.56
C ALA A 104 -14.41 -35.81 -23.22
N GLU A 105 -13.93 -35.01 -24.17
CA GLU A 105 -14.75 -34.07 -24.95
C GLU A 105 -15.83 -34.80 -25.75
N ALA A 106 -15.46 -35.88 -26.44
CA ALA A 106 -16.41 -36.68 -27.22
C ALA A 106 -17.54 -37.22 -26.34
N LEU A 107 -17.23 -37.74 -25.14
CA LEU A 107 -18.24 -38.24 -24.21
C LEU A 107 -19.20 -37.13 -23.72
N ILE A 108 -18.68 -35.93 -23.43
CA ILE A 108 -19.50 -34.78 -23.04
C ILE A 108 -20.42 -34.37 -24.20
N LEU A 109 -19.88 -34.17 -25.40
CA LEU A 109 -20.65 -33.75 -26.58
C LEU A 109 -21.69 -34.80 -26.98
N ILE A 110 -21.33 -36.09 -27.00
CA ILE A 110 -22.28 -37.19 -27.26
C ILE A 110 -23.41 -37.16 -26.22
N GLY A 111 -23.09 -36.97 -24.93
CA GLY A 111 -24.10 -36.86 -23.88
C GLY A 111 -25.02 -35.64 -24.01
N VAL A 112 -24.54 -34.55 -24.60
CA VAL A 112 -25.34 -33.37 -24.93
C VAL A 112 -26.24 -33.63 -26.15
N PHE A 113 -25.70 -34.15 -27.25
CA PHE A 113 -26.46 -34.42 -28.48
C PHE A 113 -27.50 -35.52 -28.30
N MET A 114 -27.16 -36.58 -27.58
CA MET A 114 -28.07 -37.69 -27.28
C MET A 114 -29.02 -37.40 -26.12
N LYS A 115 -28.87 -36.25 -25.45
CA LYS A 115 -29.61 -35.85 -24.25
C LYS A 115 -29.48 -36.86 -23.09
N GLU A 116 -28.41 -37.65 -23.08
CA GLU A 116 -28.18 -38.71 -22.11
C GLU A 116 -27.27 -38.26 -20.95
N ILE A 117 -27.78 -38.39 -19.72
CA ILE A 117 -27.07 -37.98 -18.50
C ILE A 117 -25.83 -38.82 -18.21
N LEU A 118 -25.85 -40.09 -18.62
CA LEU A 118 -24.77 -41.04 -18.34
C LEU A 118 -23.47 -40.62 -19.07
N PHE A 119 -23.56 -40.32 -20.36
CA PHE A 119 -22.43 -39.91 -21.18
C PHE A 119 -21.81 -38.60 -20.69
N ARG A 120 -22.65 -37.61 -20.30
CA ARG A 120 -22.14 -36.37 -19.71
C ARG A 120 -21.36 -36.63 -18.43
N ARG A 121 -21.87 -37.48 -17.53
CA ARG A 121 -21.18 -37.84 -16.28
C ARG A 121 -19.88 -38.58 -16.53
N LEU A 122 -19.87 -39.52 -17.47
CA LEU A 122 -18.66 -40.24 -17.87
C LEU A 122 -17.61 -39.30 -18.45
N GLY A 123 -18.00 -38.36 -19.31
CA GLY A 123 -17.10 -37.33 -19.85
C GLY A 123 -16.53 -36.39 -18.78
N MET A 124 -17.33 -36.00 -17.78
CA MET A 124 -16.85 -35.21 -16.63
C MET A 124 -15.84 -36.00 -15.77
N ILE A 125 -16.08 -37.29 -15.54
CA ILE A 125 -15.14 -38.16 -14.82
C ILE A 125 -13.86 -38.34 -15.64
N ALA A 126 -13.97 -38.58 -16.95
CA ALA A 126 -12.82 -38.68 -17.85
C ALA A 126 -11.99 -37.38 -17.85
N SER A 127 -12.63 -36.22 -17.86
CA SER A 127 -11.98 -34.90 -17.74
C SER A 127 -11.21 -34.76 -16.42
N LEU A 128 -11.79 -35.24 -15.30
CA LEU A 128 -11.11 -35.24 -14.00
C LEU A 128 -9.89 -36.15 -14.00
N VAL A 129 -10.01 -37.37 -14.56
CA VAL A 129 -8.90 -38.33 -14.68
C VAL A 129 -7.77 -37.75 -15.54
N LEU A 130 -8.12 -37.16 -16.68
CA LEU A 130 -7.19 -36.46 -17.57
C LEU A 130 -6.42 -35.39 -16.80
N ALA A 131 -7.12 -34.49 -16.10
CA ALA A 131 -6.48 -33.41 -15.36
C ALA A 131 -5.57 -33.91 -14.24
N VAL A 132 -5.96 -34.96 -13.53
CA VAL A 132 -5.10 -35.62 -12.53
C VAL A 132 -3.85 -36.18 -13.20
N GLN A 133 -3.98 -36.91 -14.30
CA GLN A 133 -2.83 -37.47 -15.02
C GLN A 133 -1.89 -36.38 -15.53
N MET A 134 -2.44 -35.36 -16.20
CA MET A 134 -1.69 -34.21 -16.70
C MET A 134 -0.94 -33.49 -15.58
N VAL A 135 -1.62 -33.13 -14.49
CA VAL A 135 -0.97 -32.44 -13.37
C VAL A 135 0.11 -33.31 -12.73
N PHE A 136 -0.16 -34.58 -12.41
CA PHE A 136 0.81 -35.40 -11.70
C PHE A 136 1.99 -35.83 -12.58
N GLN A 137 1.75 -36.24 -13.83
CA GLN A 137 2.82 -36.71 -14.71
C GLN A 137 3.61 -35.55 -15.29
N ASP A 138 2.93 -34.52 -15.79
CA ASP A 138 3.60 -33.42 -16.48
C ASP A 138 4.23 -32.42 -15.50
N ALA A 139 3.67 -32.19 -14.30
CA ALA A 139 4.37 -31.38 -13.29
C ALA A 139 5.65 -32.08 -12.81
N ARG A 140 5.63 -33.40 -12.58
CA ARG A 140 6.84 -34.16 -12.23
C ARG A 140 7.88 -34.17 -13.35
N ARG A 141 7.43 -34.11 -14.61
CA ARG A 141 8.34 -33.94 -15.75
C ARG A 141 8.95 -32.55 -15.74
N LEU A 142 8.15 -31.51 -15.54
CA LEU A 142 8.60 -30.12 -15.52
C LEU A 142 9.63 -29.86 -14.42
N VAL A 143 9.38 -30.35 -13.19
CA VAL A 143 10.32 -30.25 -12.07
C VAL A 143 11.64 -30.90 -12.41
N ARG A 144 11.62 -32.16 -12.89
CA ARG A 144 12.84 -32.88 -13.26
C ARG A 144 13.62 -32.19 -14.36
N LEU A 145 12.94 -31.63 -15.36
CA LEU A 145 13.60 -30.91 -16.45
C LEU A 145 14.26 -29.62 -15.95
N ARG A 146 13.63 -28.89 -15.01
CA ARG A 146 14.19 -27.66 -14.44
C ARG A 146 15.37 -27.94 -13.51
N ASP A 147 15.31 -29.00 -12.71
CA ASP A 147 16.43 -29.42 -11.85
C ASP A 147 17.68 -29.77 -12.68
N LEU A 148 17.49 -30.30 -13.89
CA LEU A 148 18.59 -30.67 -14.79
C LEU A 148 19.13 -29.50 -15.63
N ALA A 149 18.33 -28.49 -15.93
CA ALA A 149 18.63 -27.49 -16.96
C ALA A 149 19.08 -26.11 -16.44
N ALA A 150 19.31 -25.94 -15.13
CA ALA A 150 19.82 -24.70 -14.53
C ALA A 150 19.17 -23.41 -15.13
N ILE A 151 17.88 -23.23 -14.81
CA ILE A 151 17.19 -21.94 -14.71
C ILE A 151 16.47 -21.39 -15.98
N GLU A 152 16.79 -21.79 -17.22
CA GLU A 152 16.19 -21.14 -18.41
C GLU A 152 15.49 -22.08 -19.41
N PHE A 153 14.39 -22.76 -19.00
CA PHE A 153 13.62 -23.57 -19.94
C PHE A 153 12.10 -23.33 -19.87
N SER A 154 11.52 -22.99 -21.02
CA SER A 154 10.08 -22.96 -21.29
C SER A 154 9.69 -24.14 -22.19
N ASP A 155 8.79 -25.02 -21.73
CA ASP A 155 8.26 -26.13 -22.53
C ASP A 155 6.97 -25.68 -23.23
N LEU A 156 7.15 -24.97 -24.36
CA LEU A 156 6.04 -24.43 -25.16
C LEU A 156 5.04 -25.51 -25.63
N PRO A 157 5.47 -26.71 -26.08
CA PRO A 157 4.54 -27.80 -26.42
C PRO A 157 3.64 -28.22 -25.26
N LEU A 158 4.21 -28.39 -24.07
CA LEU A 158 3.42 -28.76 -22.89
C LEU A 158 2.48 -27.63 -22.47
N ALA A 159 2.96 -26.38 -22.51
CA ALA A 159 2.12 -25.23 -22.23
C ALA A 159 0.94 -25.09 -23.21
N ALA A 160 1.18 -25.34 -24.50
CA ALA A 160 0.14 -25.33 -25.52
C ALA A 160 -0.91 -26.42 -25.25
N LEU A 161 -0.46 -27.63 -24.90
CA LEU A 161 -1.35 -28.74 -24.54
C LEU A 161 -2.23 -28.41 -23.32
N MET A 162 -1.63 -27.89 -22.24
CA MET A 162 -2.38 -27.47 -21.04
C MET A 162 -3.31 -26.29 -21.33
N GLY A 163 -2.89 -25.35 -22.18
CA GLY A 163 -3.71 -24.22 -22.62
C GLY A 163 -4.93 -24.66 -23.41
N VAL A 164 -4.77 -25.60 -24.36
CA VAL A 164 -5.88 -26.17 -25.13
C VAL A 164 -6.84 -26.93 -24.20
N ALA A 165 -6.31 -27.76 -23.29
CA ALA A 165 -7.13 -28.45 -22.31
C ALA A 165 -7.93 -27.47 -21.43
N ALA A 166 -7.29 -26.40 -20.94
CA ALA A 166 -7.97 -25.37 -20.16
C ALA A 166 -9.08 -24.67 -20.97
N LEU A 167 -8.84 -24.33 -22.24
CA LEU A 167 -9.84 -23.69 -23.11
C LEU A 167 -11.06 -24.58 -23.34
N ILE A 168 -10.84 -25.88 -23.62
CA ILE A 168 -11.92 -26.85 -23.80
C ILE A 168 -12.74 -26.99 -22.51
N LEU A 169 -12.09 -27.18 -21.36
CA LEU A 169 -12.77 -27.29 -20.07
C LEU A 169 -13.53 -26.01 -19.70
N TYR A 170 -13.00 -24.83 -20.02
CA TYR A 170 -13.72 -23.56 -19.83
C TYR A 170 -14.93 -23.43 -20.76
N PHE A 171 -14.79 -23.89 -22.01
CA PHE A 171 -15.88 -23.93 -22.98
C PHE A 171 -17.01 -24.85 -22.49
N ASP A 172 -16.69 -26.04 -22.00
CA ASP A 172 -17.67 -26.95 -21.42
C ASP A 172 -18.36 -26.38 -20.19
N ALA A 173 -17.58 -25.87 -19.26
CA ALA A 173 -18.07 -25.37 -17.99
C ALA A 173 -19.03 -24.19 -18.14
N HIS A 174 -18.83 -23.34 -19.15
CA HIS A 174 -19.57 -22.08 -19.27
C HIS A 174 -20.42 -21.95 -20.52
N TRP A 175 -19.94 -22.40 -21.69
CA TRP A 175 -20.68 -22.29 -22.94
C TRP A 175 -21.64 -23.46 -23.11
N VAL A 176 -21.15 -24.69 -22.98
CA VAL A 176 -21.99 -25.89 -23.10
C VAL A 176 -23.03 -25.92 -21.98
N ALA A 177 -22.61 -25.69 -20.74
CA ALA A 177 -23.52 -25.66 -19.61
C ALA A 177 -24.63 -24.58 -19.75
N LYS A 178 -24.31 -23.43 -20.34
CA LYS A 178 -25.29 -22.34 -20.55
C LYS A 178 -26.22 -22.60 -21.73
N ARG A 179 -25.69 -23.06 -22.87
CA ARG A 179 -26.47 -23.30 -24.09
C ARG A 179 -27.48 -24.44 -23.92
N TRP A 180 -27.12 -25.48 -23.16
CA TRP A 180 -27.98 -26.63 -22.88
C TRP A 180 -28.40 -26.71 -21.42
N SER A 181 -28.66 -25.55 -20.79
CA SER A 181 -29.06 -25.46 -19.38
C SER A 181 -30.29 -26.30 -19.02
N ARG A 182 -31.23 -26.48 -19.96
CA ARG A 182 -32.43 -27.34 -19.80
C ARG A 182 -32.12 -28.83 -19.62
N LEU A 183 -30.91 -29.29 -19.94
CA LEU A 183 -30.50 -30.68 -19.74
C LEU A 183 -29.82 -30.91 -18.39
N ILE A 184 -29.49 -29.83 -17.66
CA ILE A 184 -28.66 -29.82 -16.46
C ILE A 184 -29.54 -29.45 -15.25
N ASP A 185 -30.42 -30.38 -14.88
CA ASP A 185 -31.36 -30.14 -13.78
C ASP A 185 -30.79 -30.61 -12.43
N THR A 186 -29.93 -31.64 -12.45
CA THR A 186 -29.43 -32.25 -11.21
C THR A 186 -28.41 -31.36 -10.51
N ARG A 187 -28.48 -31.30 -9.16
CA ARG A 187 -27.49 -30.56 -8.35
C ARG A 187 -26.07 -31.05 -8.66
N LEU A 188 -25.88 -32.37 -8.70
CA LEU A 188 -24.57 -32.98 -8.98
C LEU A 188 -23.97 -32.50 -10.31
N GLU A 189 -24.73 -32.48 -11.40
CA GLU A 189 -24.19 -31.99 -12.68
C GLU A 189 -23.78 -30.52 -12.61
N ARG A 190 -24.57 -29.66 -11.94
CA ARG A 190 -24.18 -28.25 -11.74
C ARG A 190 -22.86 -28.11 -10.98
N TRP A 191 -22.68 -28.88 -9.91
CA TRP A 191 -21.42 -28.93 -9.16
C TRP A 191 -20.26 -29.46 -10.02
N SER A 192 -20.52 -30.47 -10.87
CA SER A 192 -19.50 -31.04 -11.75
C SER A 192 -19.06 -30.06 -12.85
N PHE A 193 -19.99 -29.36 -13.51
CA PHE A 193 -19.65 -28.31 -14.49
C PHE A 193 -18.90 -27.13 -13.84
N GLN A 194 -19.24 -26.77 -12.61
CA GLN A 194 -18.43 -25.82 -11.83
C GLN A 194 -17.03 -26.37 -11.55
N GLY A 195 -16.93 -27.66 -11.19
CA GLY A 195 -15.66 -28.35 -11.01
C GLY A 195 -14.77 -28.29 -12.25
N LEU A 196 -15.32 -28.48 -13.44
CA LEU A 196 -14.59 -28.34 -14.71
C LEU A 196 -13.98 -26.95 -14.89
N SER A 197 -14.68 -25.88 -14.48
CA SER A 197 -14.15 -24.51 -14.51
C SER A 197 -12.90 -24.36 -13.65
N TYR A 198 -12.89 -24.93 -12.43
CA TYR A 198 -11.72 -24.87 -11.55
C TYR A 198 -10.60 -25.79 -12.02
N LEU A 199 -10.94 -26.92 -12.63
CA LEU A 199 -10.00 -27.82 -13.29
C LEU A 199 -9.28 -27.10 -14.46
N ALA A 200 -10.04 -26.35 -15.27
CA ALA A 200 -9.51 -25.50 -16.32
C ALA A 200 -8.53 -24.45 -15.77
N GLY A 201 -8.89 -23.80 -14.66
CA GLY A 201 -8.00 -22.88 -13.96
C GLY A 201 -6.71 -23.55 -13.49
N LEU A 202 -6.78 -24.78 -12.96
CA LEU A 202 -5.59 -25.54 -12.59
C LEU A 202 -4.72 -25.88 -13.81
N MET A 203 -5.32 -26.32 -14.93
CA MET A 203 -4.59 -26.58 -16.18
C MET A 203 -3.92 -25.30 -16.70
N ALA A 204 -4.63 -24.17 -16.69
CA ALA A 204 -4.08 -22.88 -17.08
C ALA A 204 -2.89 -22.48 -16.21
N LEU A 205 -2.96 -22.69 -14.88
CA LEU A 205 -1.86 -22.39 -13.98
C LEU A 205 -0.61 -23.24 -14.29
N VAL A 206 -0.78 -24.55 -14.48
CA VAL A 206 0.34 -25.46 -14.83
C VAL A 206 0.88 -25.14 -16.22
N GLY A 207 0.02 -24.80 -17.18
CA GLY A 207 0.41 -24.36 -18.52
C GLY A 207 1.21 -23.06 -18.51
N LEU A 208 0.80 -22.07 -17.71
CA LEU A 208 1.56 -20.84 -17.52
C LEU A 208 2.91 -21.11 -16.86
N TRP A 209 2.96 -22.03 -15.90
CA TRP A 209 4.23 -22.44 -15.28
C TRP A 209 5.17 -23.14 -16.28
N ALA A 210 4.62 -23.94 -17.19
CA ALA A 210 5.39 -24.57 -18.27
C ALA A 210 5.89 -23.57 -19.32
N ALA A 211 5.07 -22.57 -19.68
CA ALA A 211 5.42 -21.53 -20.65
C ALA A 211 6.41 -20.49 -20.11
N SER A 212 6.27 -20.13 -18.84
CA SER A 212 6.96 -18.99 -18.27
C SER A 212 8.29 -19.40 -17.68
N ASN A 213 9.35 -18.67 -18.05
CA ASN A 213 10.59 -18.73 -17.28
C ASN A 213 10.35 -18.24 -15.84
N GLU A 214 11.16 -18.71 -14.88
CA GLU A 214 11.04 -18.44 -13.44
C GLU A 214 10.63 -16.99 -13.08
N PRO A 215 11.29 -15.92 -13.61
CA PRO A 215 10.92 -14.54 -13.30
C PRO A 215 9.60 -14.09 -13.94
N TRP A 216 9.22 -14.61 -15.10
CA TRP A 216 8.05 -14.14 -15.84
C TRP A 216 6.74 -14.79 -15.39
N MET A 217 6.80 -15.83 -14.56
CA MET A 217 5.61 -16.52 -14.05
C MET A 217 4.66 -15.61 -13.28
N ALA A 218 5.20 -14.66 -12.49
CA ALA A 218 4.38 -13.69 -11.77
C ALA A 218 3.57 -12.81 -12.75
N VAL A 219 4.22 -12.31 -13.80
CA VAL A 219 3.58 -11.52 -14.87
C VAL A 219 2.50 -12.34 -15.58
N ALA A 220 2.83 -13.57 -15.96
CA ALA A 220 1.93 -14.47 -16.65
C ALA A 220 0.66 -14.80 -15.82
N ALA A 221 0.82 -15.03 -14.51
CA ALA A 221 -0.30 -15.28 -13.61
C ALA A 221 -1.22 -14.06 -13.47
N VAL A 222 -0.67 -12.85 -13.33
CA VAL A 222 -1.49 -11.63 -13.21
C VAL A 222 -2.12 -11.24 -14.55
N LEU A 223 -1.46 -11.51 -15.68
CA LEU A 223 -2.05 -11.35 -17.01
C LEU A 223 -3.26 -12.28 -17.19
N MET A 224 -3.14 -13.54 -16.73
CA MET A 224 -4.27 -14.47 -16.71
C MET A 224 -5.38 -13.98 -15.78
N ALA A 225 -5.04 -13.41 -14.61
CA ALA A 225 -6.01 -12.80 -13.72
C ALA A 225 -6.80 -11.68 -14.42
N LEU A 226 -6.13 -10.79 -15.17
CA LEU A 226 -6.77 -9.76 -15.97
C LEU A 226 -7.71 -10.37 -17.02
N ALA A 227 -7.25 -11.37 -17.79
CA ALA A 227 -8.06 -12.03 -18.80
C ALA A 227 -9.33 -12.68 -18.20
N LEU A 228 -9.20 -13.37 -17.07
CA LEU A 228 -10.31 -13.99 -16.36
C LEU A 228 -11.26 -12.96 -15.72
N ALA A 229 -10.74 -11.83 -15.22
CA ALA A 229 -11.57 -10.74 -14.69
C ALA A 229 -12.40 -10.08 -15.80
N VAL A 230 -11.79 -9.81 -16.96
CA VAL A 230 -12.48 -9.28 -18.14
C VAL A 230 -13.53 -10.27 -18.64
N ALA A 231 -13.20 -11.56 -18.79
CA ALA A 231 -14.13 -12.59 -19.21
C ALA A 231 -15.28 -12.77 -18.21
N GLY A 232 -14.96 -12.84 -16.91
CA GLY A 232 -15.94 -12.94 -15.82
C GLY A 232 -16.92 -11.78 -15.81
N CYS A 233 -16.43 -10.55 -16.01
CA CYS A 233 -17.26 -9.36 -16.13
C CYS A 233 -18.11 -9.38 -17.41
N ARG A 234 -17.49 -9.62 -18.57
CA ARG A 234 -18.15 -9.57 -19.89
C ARG A 234 -19.26 -10.61 -20.06
N PHE A 235 -19.04 -11.81 -19.51
CA PHE A 235 -19.98 -12.93 -19.59
C PHE A 235 -20.86 -13.09 -18.34
N LYS A 236 -20.67 -12.23 -17.31
CA LYS A 236 -21.36 -12.27 -16.02
C LYS A 236 -21.23 -13.61 -15.30
N ILE A 237 -19.99 -14.11 -15.20
CA ILE A 237 -19.66 -15.40 -14.59
C ILE A 237 -18.82 -15.18 -13.33
N LEU A 238 -19.44 -15.44 -12.18
CA LEU A 238 -18.82 -15.23 -10.87
C LEU A 238 -17.58 -16.11 -10.65
N HIS A 239 -17.62 -17.39 -11.04
CA HIS A 239 -16.52 -18.32 -10.82
C HIS A 239 -15.22 -17.90 -11.52
N LEU A 240 -15.31 -17.31 -12.72
CA LEU A 240 -14.14 -16.73 -13.41
C LEU A 240 -13.57 -15.54 -12.64
N SER A 241 -14.43 -14.70 -12.05
CA SER A 241 -13.98 -13.57 -11.23
C SER A 241 -13.29 -14.03 -9.93
N ILE A 242 -13.75 -15.13 -9.33
CA ILE A 242 -13.10 -15.75 -8.16
C ILE A 242 -11.74 -16.32 -8.55
N GLN A 243 -11.66 -17.02 -9.68
CA GLN A 243 -10.39 -17.56 -10.18
C GLN A 243 -9.40 -16.45 -10.52
N ALA A 244 -9.86 -15.34 -11.11
CA ALA A 244 -9.02 -14.16 -11.35
C ALA A 244 -8.35 -13.66 -10.07
N ALA A 245 -9.10 -13.51 -8.97
CA ALA A 245 -8.53 -13.16 -7.67
C ALA A 245 -7.49 -14.18 -7.17
N GLY A 246 -7.73 -15.48 -7.39
CA GLY A 246 -6.75 -16.54 -7.09
C GLY A 246 -5.46 -16.39 -7.89
N PHE A 247 -5.55 -16.17 -9.20
CA PHE A 247 -4.39 -15.95 -10.06
C PHE A 247 -3.61 -14.68 -9.71
N ALA A 248 -4.31 -13.58 -9.39
CA ALA A 248 -3.66 -12.35 -8.92
C ALA A 248 -2.91 -12.57 -7.61
N ALA A 249 -3.51 -13.30 -6.66
CA ALA A 249 -2.88 -13.64 -5.39
C ALA A 249 -1.65 -14.55 -5.59
N ILE A 250 -1.73 -15.55 -6.47
CA ILE A 250 -0.59 -16.42 -6.82
C ILE A 250 0.52 -15.59 -7.47
N GLY A 251 0.19 -14.72 -8.42
CA GLY A 251 1.17 -13.86 -9.08
C GLY A 251 1.87 -12.91 -8.10
N MET A 252 1.11 -12.30 -7.18
CA MET A 252 1.65 -11.45 -6.11
C MET A 252 2.54 -12.24 -5.14
N ALA A 253 2.08 -13.40 -4.66
CA ALA A 253 2.85 -14.25 -3.77
C ALA A 253 4.15 -14.74 -4.46
N ARG A 254 4.07 -15.09 -5.75
CA ARG A 254 5.23 -15.50 -6.53
C ARG A 254 6.24 -14.37 -6.68
N TYR A 255 5.76 -13.16 -6.97
CA TYR A 255 6.62 -11.98 -7.07
C TYR A 255 7.38 -11.74 -5.76
N LEU A 256 6.67 -11.72 -4.63
CA LEU A 256 7.26 -11.48 -3.31
C LEU A 256 8.24 -12.59 -2.89
N ALA A 257 7.95 -13.85 -3.22
CA ALA A 257 8.78 -14.98 -2.83
C ALA A 257 10.02 -15.17 -3.70
N VAL A 258 9.97 -14.80 -4.98
CA VAL A 258 11.05 -15.10 -5.95
C VAL A 258 11.60 -13.84 -6.58
N ASN A 259 10.76 -13.05 -7.24
CA ASN A 259 11.22 -11.91 -8.03
C ASN A 259 11.89 -10.81 -7.19
N LEU A 260 11.46 -10.64 -5.94
CA LEU A 260 11.99 -9.60 -5.07
C LEU A 260 13.48 -9.79 -4.74
N GLY A 261 13.94 -11.04 -4.70
CA GLY A 261 15.35 -11.39 -4.46
C GLY A 261 16.20 -11.50 -5.73
N LEU A 262 15.65 -11.22 -6.91
CA LEU A 262 16.41 -11.30 -8.16
C LEU A 262 17.27 -10.05 -8.36
N GLU A 263 18.58 -10.25 -8.45
CA GLU A 263 19.58 -9.19 -8.72
C GLU A 263 20.01 -9.14 -10.19
N THR A 264 19.45 -10.01 -11.03
CA THR A 264 19.78 -10.11 -12.46
C THR A 264 19.33 -8.86 -13.22
N THR A 265 20.19 -8.34 -14.09
CA THR A 265 19.93 -7.15 -14.91
C THR A 265 19.78 -7.54 -16.39
N LEU A 266 18.78 -6.97 -17.05
CA LEU A 266 18.53 -7.07 -18.49
C LEU A 266 18.55 -5.67 -19.08
N HIS A 267 19.43 -5.41 -20.05
CA HIS A 267 19.46 -4.14 -20.80
C HIS A 267 19.34 -2.89 -19.92
N HIS A 268 20.11 -2.83 -18.83
CA HIS A 268 20.18 -1.73 -17.85
C HIS A 268 19.04 -1.62 -16.82
N ALA A 269 18.00 -2.47 -16.89
CA ALA A 269 16.97 -2.56 -15.85
C ALA A 269 17.07 -3.88 -15.08
N SER A 270 16.82 -3.85 -13.77
CA SER A 270 16.71 -5.09 -13.00
C SER A 270 15.48 -5.89 -13.44
N LEU A 271 15.60 -7.21 -13.52
CA LEU A 271 14.47 -8.10 -13.81
C LEU A 271 13.35 -7.93 -12.77
N ARG A 272 13.73 -7.63 -11.52
CA ARG A 272 12.83 -7.29 -10.42
C ARG A 272 11.97 -6.07 -10.74
N LEU A 273 12.58 -4.97 -11.20
CA LEU A 273 11.87 -3.75 -11.61
C LEU A 273 10.96 -4.02 -12.81
N MET A 274 11.47 -4.67 -13.85
CA MET A 274 10.70 -4.93 -15.08
C MET A 274 9.45 -5.76 -14.78
N THR A 275 9.62 -6.92 -14.13
CA THR A 275 8.50 -7.82 -13.83
C THR A 275 7.56 -7.20 -12.79
N GLY A 276 8.07 -6.48 -11.81
CA GLY A 276 7.27 -5.85 -10.75
C GLY A 276 6.44 -4.69 -11.28
N ALA A 277 7.01 -3.84 -12.12
CA ALA A 277 6.30 -2.73 -12.74
C ALA A 277 5.16 -3.23 -13.63
N VAL A 278 5.40 -4.29 -14.42
CA VAL A 278 4.37 -4.93 -15.24
C VAL A 278 3.28 -5.55 -14.37
N VAL A 279 3.63 -6.27 -13.30
CA VAL A 279 2.65 -6.83 -12.35
C VAL A 279 1.80 -5.74 -11.71
N ALA A 280 2.41 -4.65 -11.23
CA ALA A 280 1.69 -3.53 -10.64
C ALA A 280 0.73 -2.89 -11.66
N ALA A 281 1.20 -2.64 -12.89
CA ALA A 281 0.38 -2.08 -13.95
C ALA A 281 -0.81 -2.98 -14.29
N LEU A 282 -0.60 -4.29 -14.43
CA LEU A 282 -1.67 -5.25 -14.70
C LEU A 282 -2.70 -5.33 -13.56
N LEU A 283 -2.26 -5.22 -12.30
CA LEU A 283 -3.17 -5.17 -11.16
C LEU A 283 -4.04 -3.90 -11.15
N TYR A 284 -3.46 -2.73 -11.44
CA TYR A 284 -4.23 -1.50 -11.61
C TYR A 284 -5.23 -1.61 -12.76
N LEU A 285 -4.80 -2.16 -13.91
CA LEU A 285 -5.65 -2.38 -15.06
C LEU A 285 -6.78 -3.35 -14.73
N ALA A 286 -6.53 -4.44 -14.01
CA ALA A 286 -7.55 -5.44 -13.69
C ALA A 286 -8.59 -4.98 -12.66
N SER A 287 -8.28 -3.95 -11.87
CA SER A 287 -9.13 -3.48 -10.76
C SER A 287 -10.57 -3.13 -11.16
N PRO A 288 -10.85 -2.36 -12.23
CA PRO A 288 -12.21 -2.01 -12.62
C PRO A 288 -13.05 -3.23 -13.00
N TRP A 289 -12.48 -4.21 -13.69
CA TRP A 289 -13.21 -5.43 -14.08
C TRP A 289 -13.42 -6.37 -12.90
N ALA A 290 -12.49 -6.41 -11.94
CA ALA A 290 -12.66 -7.15 -10.69
C ALA A 290 -13.78 -6.56 -9.81
N ALA A 291 -14.03 -5.26 -9.92
CA ALA A 291 -15.06 -4.55 -9.13
C ALA A 291 -16.51 -4.82 -9.57
N VAL A 292 -16.75 -5.35 -10.78
CA VAL A 292 -18.07 -5.41 -11.43
C VAL A 292 -18.87 -6.69 -11.12
N SER A 293 -18.38 -7.59 -10.28
CA SER A 293 -19.22 -8.71 -9.81
C SER A 293 -20.38 -8.17 -8.96
N ASP A 294 -21.63 -8.56 -9.26
CA ASP A 294 -22.91 -8.11 -8.63
C ASP A 294 -23.00 -8.28 -7.09
N LEU A 295 -21.90 -8.62 -6.43
CA LEU A 295 -21.77 -8.79 -4.99
C LEU A 295 -21.15 -7.51 -4.40
N THR A 296 -21.60 -7.12 -3.20
CA THR A 296 -20.90 -6.14 -2.34
C THR A 296 -19.43 -6.48 -2.11
N LYS A 297 -19.06 -7.76 -2.27
CA LYS A 297 -17.67 -8.23 -2.27
C LYS A 297 -16.86 -7.78 -3.49
N GLY A 298 -17.48 -7.54 -4.65
CA GLY A 298 -16.81 -7.15 -5.90
C GLY A 298 -16.00 -5.86 -5.75
N LYS A 299 -16.60 -4.80 -5.21
CA LYS A 299 -15.89 -3.53 -4.93
C LYS A 299 -14.65 -3.75 -4.08
N ARG A 300 -14.74 -4.54 -2.99
CA ARG A 300 -13.59 -4.84 -2.11
C ARG A 300 -12.48 -5.62 -2.81
N VAL A 301 -12.83 -6.49 -3.78
CA VAL A 301 -11.84 -7.22 -4.59
C VAL A 301 -11.15 -6.27 -5.58
N GLY A 302 -11.89 -5.37 -6.22
CA GLY A 302 -11.26 -4.32 -7.05
C GLY A 302 -10.33 -3.42 -6.25
N GLU A 303 -10.72 -3.05 -5.02
CA GLU A 303 -9.89 -2.28 -4.10
C GLU A 303 -8.63 -3.03 -3.70
N SER A 304 -8.71 -4.33 -3.37
CA SER A 304 -7.54 -5.11 -2.98
C SER A 304 -6.48 -5.18 -4.09
N TYR A 305 -6.90 -5.16 -5.36
CA TYR A 305 -5.97 -5.08 -6.49
C TYR A 305 -5.19 -3.76 -6.51
N THR A 306 -5.87 -2.62 -6.29
CA THR A 306 -5.18 -1.32 -6.22
C THR A 306 -4.25 -1.23 -5.03
N TRP A 307 -4.64 -1.77 -3.87
CA TRP A 307 -3.77 -1.84 -2.68
C TRP A 307 -2.54 -2.71 -2.94
N ALA A 308 -2.72 -3.88 -3.57
CA ALA A 308 -1.63 -4.76 -3.96
C ALA A 308 -0.67 -4.06 -4.95
N ALA A 309 -1.21 -3.35 -5.93
CA ALA A 309 -0.42 -2.60 -6.90
C ALA A 309 0.37 -1.45 -6.25
N SER A 310 -0.29 -0.60 -5.44
CA SER A 310 0.35 0.49 -4.68
C SER A 310 1.46 -0.03 -3.75
N PHE A 311 1.19 -1.11 -3.02
CA PHE A 311 2.16 -1.75 -2.15
C PHE A 311 3.37 -2.24 -2.95
N LEU A 312 3.15 -2.84 -4.12
CA LEU A 312 4.22 -3.33 -4.96
C LEU A 312 5.08 -2.20 -5.54
N VAL A 313 4.48 -1.10 -5.99
CA VAL A 313 5.24 0.08 -6.46
C VAL A 313 6.06 0.69 -5.31
N ALA A 314 5.49 0.78 -4.11
CA ALA A 314 6.22 1.25 -2.93
C ALA A 314 7.39 0.33 -2.56
N LEU A 315 7.20 -0.99 -2.68
CA LEU A 315 8.25 -1.98 -2.43
C LEU A 315 9.36 -1.90 -3.49
N LEU A 316 9.00 -1.77 -4.77
CA LEU A 316 9.97 -1.54 -5.84
C LEU A 316 10.82 -0.30 -5.58
N ALA A 317 10.20 0.81 -5.18
CA ALA A 317 10.94 2.01 -4.81
C ALA A 317 11.93 1.77 -3.66
N TRP A 318 11.57 0.93 -2.67
CA TRP A 318 12.47 0.57 -1.58
C TRP A 318 13.70 -0.23 -2.02
N TYR A 319 13.52 -1.17 -2.96
CA TYR A 319 14.56 -2.10 -3.37
C TYR A 319 15.44 -1.59 -4.52
N GLU A 320 14.93 -0.69 -5.36
CA GLU A 320 15.63 -0.19 -6.55
C GLU A 320 16.31 1.16 -6.37
N LEU A 321 15.81 2.00 -5.45
CA LEU A 321 16.32 3.36 -5.29
C LEU A 321 17.24 3.47 -4.08
N ASP A 322 18.18 4.40 -4.16
CA ASP A 322 19.01 4.79 -3.03
C ASP A 322 18.16 5.24 -1.84
N ALA A 323 18.67 5.01 -0.63
CA ALA A 323 17.91 5.20 0.61
C ALA A 323 17.26 6.59 0.73
N ALA A 324 17.94 7.63 0.22
CA ALA A 324 17.46 9.01 0.18
C ALA A 324 16.37 9.27 -0.89
N ALA A 325 16.40 8.57 -2.02
CA ALA A 325 15.43 8.76 -3.11
C ALA A 325 14.06 8.09 -2.82
N VAL A 326 14.03 7.05 -1.98
CA VAL A 326 12.79 6.30 -1.71
C VAL A 326 11.68 7.17 -1.09
N ALA A 327 12.02 8.11 -0.19
CA ALA A 327 11.00 8.98 0.42
C ALA A 327 10.32 9.85 -0.64
N LEU A 328 11.11 10.39 -1.57
CA LEU A 328 10.61 11.17 -2.69
C LEU A 328 9.73 10.30 -3.60
N ALA A 329 10.16 9.07 -3.92
CA ALA A 329 9.39 8.15 -4.75
C ALA A 329 8.04 7.77 -4.12
N TRP A 330 8.00 7.50 -2.82
CA TRP A 330 6.74 7.28 -2.09
C TRP A 330 5.86 8.53 -2.05
N GLY A 331 6.47 9.71 -1.90
CA GLY A 331 5.77 10.98 -2.02
C GLY A 331 5.09 11.15 -3.38
N LEU A 332 5.84 10.94 -4.47
CA LEU A 332 5.36 11.02 -5.84
C LEU A 332 4.26 9.98 -6.13
N LEU A 333 4.43 8.74 -5.65
CA LEU A 333 3.37 7.72 -5.69
C LEU A 333 2.10 8.23 -4.99
N GLY A 334 2.25 8.80 -3.78
CA GLY A 334 1.17 9.42 -3.04
C GLY A 334 0.47 10.52 -3.85
N LEU A 335 1.22 11.43 -4.49
CA LEU A 335 0.67 12.48 -5.34
C LEU A 335 -0.12 11.92 -6.54
N VAL A 336 0.41 10.92 -7.24
CA VAL A 336 -0.26 10.31 -8.40
C VAL A 336 -1.57 9.64 -7.95
N LEU A 337 -1.55 8.91 -6.84
CA LEU A 337 -2.74 8.25 -6.29
C LEU A 337 -3.78 9.26 -5.78
N PHE A 338 -3.31 10.35 -5.18
CA PHE A 338 -4.16 11.45 -4.72
C PHE A 338 -4.89 12.10 -5.90
N GLU A 339 -4.14 12.52 -6.93
CA GLU A 339 -4.73 13.13 -8.13
C GLU A 339 -5.66 12.16 -8.89
N ALA A 340 -5.28 10.89 -8.99
CA ALA A 340 -6.15 9.86 -9.56
C ALA A 340 -7.44 9.68 -8.73
N GLY A 341 -7.34 9.67 -7.40
CA GLY A 341 -8.48 9.56 -6.48
C GLY A 341 -9.35 10.83 -6.39
N MET A 342 -8.81 11.98 -6.77
CA MET A 342 -9.57 13.22 -6.95
C MET A 342 -10.33 13.21 -8.28
N ARG A 343 -9.69 12.80 -9.38
CA ARG A 343 -10.31 12.71 -10.72
C ARG A 343 -11.35 11.60 -10.81
N ILE A 344 -11.06 10.45 -10.23
CA ILE A 344 -11.97 9.31 -10.10
C ILE A 344 -12.32 9.23 -8.62
N PRO A 345 -13.49 9.74 -8.18
CA PRO A 345 -13.82 9.94 -6.77
C PRO A 345 -13.86 8.62 -6.00
N SER A 346 -12.68 8.17 -5.57
CA SER A 346 -12.43 6.85 -5.03
C SER A 346 -11.70 6.97 -3.71
N GLY A 347 -12.45 6.76 -2.62
CA GLY A 347 -11.91 6.79 -1.26
C GLY A 347 -10.71 5.87 -1.01
N PRO A 348 -10.68 4.64 -1.56
CA PRO A 348 -9.53 3.76 -1.42
C PRO A 348 -8.23 4.32 -2.01
N LEU A 349 -8.25 4.94 -3.20
CA LEU A 349 -7.05 5.55 -3.79
C LEU A 349 -6.58 6.77 -2.98
N ARG A 350 -7.53 7.61 -2.52
CA ARG A 350 -7.19 8.72 -1.62
C ARG A 350 -6.57 8.20 -0.32
N LEU A 351 -7.10 7.13 0.28
CA LEU A 351 -6.51 6.53 1.48
C LEU A 351 -5.09 5.98 1.23
N GLN A 352 -4.87 5.29 0.10
CA GLN A 352 -3.53 4.82 -0.30
C GLN A 352 -2.56 6.00 -0.44
N SER A 353 -3.01 7.13 -1.00
CA SER A 353 -2.20 8.33 -1.10
C SER A 353 -1.79 8.86 0.27
N TYR A 354 -2.72 8.99 1.21
CA TYR A 354 -2.41 9.50 2.55
C TYR A 354 -1.43 8.60 3.31
N ILE A 355 -1.55 7.28 3.15
CA ILE A 355 -0.60 6.33 3.72
C ILE A 355 0.78 6.48 3.08
N ALA A 356 0.87 6.58 1.75
CA ALA A 356 2.14 6.78 1.05
C ALA A 356 2.83 8.09 1.45
N LEU A 357 2.07 9.19 1.57
CA LEU A 357 2.56 10.48 2.03
C LEU A 357 3.02 10.45 3.49
N SER A 358 2.28 9.77 4.36
CA SER A 358 2.68 9.58 5.75
C SER A 358 3.95 8.73 5.86
N ALA A 359 4.07 7.66 5.06
CA ALA A 359 5.26 6.82 5.01
C ALA A 359 6.49 7.61 4.50
N ALA A 360 6.30 8.44 3.47
CA ALA A 360 7.33 9.36 2.99
C ALA A 360 7.77 10.34 4.08
N PHE A 361 6.80 10.97 4.78
CA PHE A 361 7.05 11.86 5.91
C PHE A 361 7.90 11.20 6.99
N PHE A 362 7.53 10.01 7.47
CA PHE A 362 8.30 9.33 8.51
C PHE A 362 9.71 8.96 8.02
N ARG A 363 9.82 8.47 6.78
CA ARG A 363 11.11 8.07 6.22
C ARG A 363 12.11 9.23 6.14
N VAL A 364 11.64 10.46 5.88
CA VAL A 364 12.50 11.64 5.82
C VAL A 364 13.37 11.77 7.08
N PHE A 365 12.82 11.51 8.27
CA PHE A 365 13.54 11.64 9.54
C PHE A 365 14.56 10.53 9.78
N PHE A 366 14.40 9.37 9.15
CA PHE A 366 15.32 8.25 9.32
C PHE A 366 16.47 8.27 8.31
N ALA A 367 16.17 8.52 7.03
CA ALA A 367 17.14 8.41 5.94
C ALA A 367 17.56 9.78 5.38
N ASN A 368 16.59 10.59 4.95
CA ASN A 368 16.86 11.78 4.12
C ASN A 368 17.58 12.89 4.87
N LEU A 369 17.15 13.22 6.09
CA LEU A 369 17.80 14.28 6.87
C LEU A 369 19.23 13.92 7.29
N ASN A 370 19.56 12.63 7.32
CA ASN A 370 20.90 12.13 7.62
C ASN A 370 21.77 11.95 6.36
N ALA A 371 21.23 12.19 5.15
CA ALA A 371 22.01 12.08 3.93
C ALA A 371 23.13 13.13 3.91
N GLU A 372 24.38 12.69 3.75
CA GLU A 372 25.55 13.57 3.62
C GLU A 372 25.82 13.84 2.14
N GLY A 373 26.14 15.09 1.81
CA GLY A 373 26.48 15.52 0.44
C GLY A 373 27.91 15.99 0.35
N TYR A 374 28.43 16.06 -0.88
CA TYR A 374 29.77 16.62 -1.13
C TYR A 374 29.73 18.15 -1.12
N PRO A 375 30.79 18.81 -0.60
CA PRO A 375 30.89 20.27 -0.64
C PRO A 375 30.86 20.80 -2.09
N GLY A 376 29.96 21.73 -2.38
CA GLY A 376 29.82 22.38 -3.70
C GLY A 376 28.67 21.87 -4.56
N GLU A 377 28.05 20.74 -4.21
CA GLU A 377 26.83 20.24 -4.84
C GLU A 377 25.57 20.68 -4.07
N LEU A 378 24.41 20.62 -4.72
CA LEU A 378 23.13 20.81 -4.02
C LEU A 378 22.97 19.70 -2.97
N SER A 379 22.69 20.11 -1.74
CA SER A 379 22.50 19.17 -0.62
C SER A 379 21.46 18.09 -0.99
N PRO A 380 21.79 16.79 -0.85
CA PRO A 380 20.84 15.70 -1.07
C PRO A 380 19.58 15.84 -0.21
N ARG A 381 19.70 16.48 0.96
CA ARG A 381 18.58 16.81 1.85
C ARG A 381 17.63 17.78 1.17
N LEU A 382 18.16 18.84 0.58
CA LEU A 382 17.37 19.84 -0.14
C LEU A 382 16.65 19.21 -1.33
N VAL A 383 17.36 18.46 -2.16
CA VAL A 383 16.81 17.85 -3.40
C VAL A 383 15.71 16.84 -3.09
N THR A 384 15.84 16.06 -2.01
CA THR A 384 14.87 15.00 -1.69
C THR A 384 13.73 15.45 -0.77
N VAL A 385 13.99 16.37 0.16
CA VAL A 385 13.00 16.79 1.18
C VAL A 385 12.19 18.00 0.74
N ALA A 386 12.76 18.96 0.01
CA ALA A 386 12.03 20.14 -0.43
C ALA A 386 10.80 19.81 -1.32
N PRO A 387 10.89 18.86 -2.28
CA PRO A 387 9.71 18.47 -3.05
C PRO A 387 8.60 17.87 -2.17
N LEU A 388 8.96 17.13 -1.12
CA LEU A 388 7.97 16.56 -0.19
C LEU A 388 7.25 17.65 0.62
N VAL A 389 7.97 18.70 1.03
CA VAL A 389 7.35 19.88 1.66
C VAL A 389 6.34 20.52 0.71
N LEU A 390 6.75 20.77 -0.54
CA LEU A 390 5.87 21.34 -1.57
C LEU A 390 4.65 20.46 -1.82
N LEU A 391 4.82 19.14 -1.85
CA LEU A 391 3.77 18.17 -2.06
C LEU A 391 2.74 18.19 -0.92
N CYS A 392 3.18 18.21 0.34
CA CYS A 392 2.29 18.33 1.50
C CYS A 392 1.44 19.61 1.43
N PHE A 393 2.04 20.74 1.07
CA PHE A 393 1.30 22.00 0.89
C PHE A 393 0.40 21.99 -0.36
N TYR A 394 0.81 21.31 -1.44
CA TYR A 394 -0.02 21.12 -2.62
C TYR A 394 -1.30 20.35 -2.27
N VAL A 395 -1.19 19.23 -1.55
CA VAL A 395 -2.34 18.44 -1.09
C VAL A 395 -3.25 19.27 -0.19
N TYR A 396 -2.68 20.08 0.70
CA TYR A 396 -3.45 21.03 1.51
C TYR A 396 -4.27 22.02 0.66
N VAL A 397 -3.63 22.68 -0.31
CA VAL A 397 -4.30 23.65 -1.19
C VAL A 397 -5.40 22.95 -1.98
N ARG A 398 -5.10 21.80 -2.58
CA ARG A 398 -6.04 21.05 -3.41
C ARG A 398 -7.27 20.59 -2.64
N LEU A 399 -7.10 20.09 -1.41
CA LEU A 399 -8.21 19.71 -0.53
C LEU A 399 -8.99 20.93 -0.03
N ALA A 400 -8.32 22.06 0.23
CA ALA A 400 -8.99 23.28 0.66
C ALA A 400 -9.89 23.88 -0.44
N GLU A 401 -9.53 23.72 -1.71
CA GLU A 401 -10.34 24.10 -2.86
C GLU A 401 -11.53 23.14 -3.07
N ALA A 402 -11.30 21.83 -2.92
CA ALA A 402 -12.30 20.79 -3.17
C ALA A 402 -13.15 20.43 -1.93
N ARG A 403 -13.55 21.42 -1.12
CA ARG A 403 -14.22 21.19 0.18
C ARG A 403 -15.51 20.37 0.10
N GLU A 404 -16.25 20.52 -0.98
CA GLU A 404 -17.52 19.82 -1.20
C GLU A 404 -17.33 18.34 -1.51
N GLU A 405 -16.17 17.95 -2.05
CA GLU A 405 -15.82 16.59 -2.46
C GLU A 405 -15.16 15.76 -1.34
N TRP A 406 -15.15 16.29 -0.11
CA TRP A 406 -14.52 15.62 1.03
C TRP A 406 -15.26 14.35 1.43
N LEU A 407 -14.48 13.29 1.62
CA LEU A 407 -14.95 12.04 2.20
C LEU A 407 -15.18 12.19 3.71
N ASP A 408 -16.06 11.37 4.27
CA ASP A 408 -16.33 11.37 5.72
C ASP A 408 -15.08 11.12 6.57
N GLY A 409 -14.18 10.25 6.10
CA GLY A 409 -12.89 10.00 6.74
C GLY A 409 -11.97 11.22 6.74
N GLU A 410 -11.96 11.99 5.65
CA GLU A 410 -11.13 13.20 5.52
C GLU A 410 -11.62 14.30 6.47
N ARG A 411 -12.94 14.43 6.62
CA ARG A 411 -13.58 15.34 7.60
C ARG A 411 -13.21 14.98 9.04
N ARG A 412 -13.26 13.70 9.39
CA ARG A 412 -12.94 13.21 10.74
C ARG A 412 -11.46 13.40 11.07
N LEU A 413 -10.58 13.10 10.12
CA LEU A 413 -9.14 13.20 10.30
C LEU A 413 -8.60 14.62 10.16
N LYS A 414 -9.40 15.58 9.66
CA LYS A 414 -8.90 16.92 9.32
C LYS A 414 -7.70 16.80 8.36
N ALA A 415 -7.91 16.02 7.28
CA ALA A 415 -6.87 15.68 6.31
C ALA A 415 -6.09 16.89 5.74
N PRO A 416 -6.72 18.02 5.36
CA PRO A 416 -5.95 19.18 4.91
C PRO A 416 -5.09 19.78 6.02
N GLU A 417 -5.62 19.92 7.25
CA GLU A 417 -4.83 20.41 8.37
C GLU A 417 -3.63 19.50 8.67
N LEU A 418 -3.83 18.18 8.64
CA LEU A 418 -2.75 17.20 8.79
C LEU A 418 -1.69 17.37 7.70
N ALA A 419 -2.07 17.45 6.43
CA ALA A 419 -1.13 17.64 5.32
C ALA A 419 -0.28 18.90 5.50
N ALA A 420 -0.90 20.01 5.89
CA ALA A 420 -0.17 21.25 6.18
C ALA A 420 0.77 21.11 7.38
N TRP A 421 0.37 20.40 8.44
CA TRP A 421 1.24 20.16 9.60
C TRP A 421 2.43 19.28 9.25
N LEU A 422 2.23 18.21 8.48
CA LEU A 422 3.31 17.37 7.97
C LEU A 422 4.30 18.22 7.15
N GLY A 423 3.81 19.05 6.24
CA GLY A 423 4.63 19.98 5.46
C GLY A 423 5.46 20.93 6.32
N THR A 424 4.85 21.57 7.33
CA THR A 424 5.54 22.48 8.25
C THR A 424 6.60 21.75 9.07
N VAL A 425 6.30 20.58 9.63
CA VAL A 425 7.28 19.80 10.43
C VAL A 425 8.43 19.31 9.56
N THR A 426 8.18 18.86 8.33
CA THR A 426 9.22 18.49 7.38
C THR A 426 10.11 19.69 7.00
N LEU A 427 9.53 20.88 6.82
CA LEU A 427 10.27 22.11 6.56
C LEU A 427 11.17 22.51 7.73
N LEU A 428 10.68 22.37 8.97
CA LEU A 428 11.51 22.61 10.16
C LEU A 428 12.67 21.62 10.27
N GLY A 429 12.42 20.35 9.94
CA GLY A 429 13.45 19.31 9.86
C GLY A 429 14.52 19.67 8.83
N LEU A 430 14.12 20.05 7.61
CA LEU A 430 15.03 20.49 6.57
C LEU A 430 15.88 21.70 7.02
N ALA A 431 15.23 22.73 7.55
CA ALA A 431 15.88 23.92 8.09
C ALA A 431 16.89 23.60 9.21
N ARG A 432 16.61 22.61 10.05
CA ARG A 432 17.48 22.18 11.15
C ARG A 432 18.75 21.48 10.66
N PHE A 433 18.66 20.69 9.59
CA PHE A 433 19.77 19.87 9.10
C PHE A 433 20.58 20.55 8.00
N GLU A 434 20.00 21.50 7.26
CA GLU A 434 20.70 22.20 6.20
C GLU A 434 21.62 23.30 6.73
N PHE A 435 21.19 24.00 7.78
CA PHE A 435 21.92 25.15 8.31
C PHE A 435 22.77 24.81 9.52
N ALA A 436 23.78 25.65 9.77
CA ALA A 436 24.62 25.54 10.95
C ALA A 436 23.77 25.54 12.24
N PRO A 437 24.12 24.74 13.26
CA PRO A 437 23.29 24.53 14.46
C PRO A 437 22.85 25.81 15.19
N ASP A 438 23.67 26.85 15.13
CA ASP A 438 23.42 28.16 15.78
C ASP A 438 22.38 29.00 15.05
N PHE A 439 22.25 28.85 13.72
CA PHE A 439 21.31 29.61 12.89
C PHE A 439 19.89 29.03 12.88
N VAL A 440 19.70 27.85 13.47
CA VAL A 440 18.41 27.15 13.47
C VAL A 440 17.32 27.96 14.17
N ALA A 441 17.61 28.55 15.34
CA ALA A 441 16.65 29.39 16.05
C ALA A 441 16.25 30.64 15.23
N PRO A 442 17.19 31.46 14.72
CA PRO A 442 16.84 32.57 13.82
C PRO A 442 16.01 32.13 12.61
N LEU A 443 16.37 30.99 11.99
CA LEU A 443 15.70 30.49 10.80
C LEU A 443 14.26 30.04 11.10
N TRP A 444 14.04 29.33 12.21
CA TRP A 444 12.71 28.97 12.67
C TRP A 444 11.89 30.20 13.05
N ALA A 445 12.47 31.22 13.70
CA ALA A 445 11.78 32.49 13.94
C ALA A 445 11.37 33.20 12.64
N CYS A 446 12.23 33.16 11.60
CA CYS A 446 11.89 33.66 10.27
C CYS A 446 10.69 32.89 9.65
N LEU A 447 10.67 31.56 9.79
CA LEU A 447 9.53 30.75 9.35
C LEU A 447 8.25 31.06 10.15
N ALA A 448 8.35 31.28 11.46
CA ALA A 448 7.22 31.69 12.29
C ALA A 448 6.64 33.05 11.84
N LEU A 449 7.51 34.01 11.54
CA LEU A 449 7.13 35.29 10.95
C LEU A 449 6.40 35.10 9.62
N GLY A 450 6.96 34.29 8.71
CA GLY A 450 6.37 33.99 7.41
C GLY A 450 5.00 33.33 7.52
N LEU A 451 4.84 32.34 8.40
CA LEU A 451 3.56 31.67 8.66
C LEU A 451 2.53 32.61 9.28
N THR A 452 2.93 33.49 10.18
CA THR A 452 2.04 34.50 10.78
C THR A 452 1.60 35.54 9.75
N ALA A 453 2.51 35.98 8.88
CA ALA A 453 2.18 36.86 7.75
C ALA A 453 1.23 36.17 6.75
N LEU A 454 1.44 34.88 6.47
CA LEU A 454 0.56 34.08 5.63
C LEU A 454 -0.82 33.89 6.26
N ALA A 455 -0.90 33.68 7.58
CA ALA A 455 -2.15 33.62 8.33
C ALA A 455 -2.94 34.93 8.21
N TRP A 456 -2.26 36.07 8.30
CA TRP A 456 -2.87 37.39 8.10
C TRP A 456 -3.39 37.57 6.67
N ARG A 457 -2.60 37.19 5.66
CA ARG A 457 -2.97 37.33 4.24
C ARG A 457 -4.13 36.40 3.85
N THR A 458 -4.14 35.17 4.36
CA THR A 458 -5.12 34.14 3.97
C THR A 458 -6.34 34.09 4.89
N ALA A 459 -6.31 34.80 6.01
CA ALA A 459 -7.31 34.74 7.09
C ALA A 459 -7.59 33.31 7.60
N ARG A 460 -6.65 32.38 7.44
CA ARG A 460 -6.79 30.98 7.90
C ARG A 460 -6.13 30.80 9.27
N PRO A 461 -6.87 30.33 10.29
CA PRO A 461 -6.32 30.18 11.65
C PRO A 461 -5.24 29.10 11.73
N LEU A 462 -5.26 28.10 10.84
CA LEU A 462 -4.27 27.02 10.81
C LEU A 462 -2.82 27.54 10.78
N PHE A 463 -2.52 28.50 9.90
CA PHE A 463 -1.18 29.05 9.76
C PHE A 463 -0.74 29.87 10.98
N LEU A 464 -1.68 30.44 11.74
CA LEU A 464 -1.38 31.10 13.01
C LEU A 464 -0.93 30.07 14.05
N HIS A 465 -1.64 28.94 14.18
CA HIS A 465 -1.25 27.87 15.11
C HIS A 465 0.12 27.27 14.73
N GLN A 466 0.39 27.10 13.44
CA GLN A 466 1.70 26.67 12.96
C GLN A 466 2.78 27.71 13.27
N GLY A 467 2.52 29.00 13.01
CA GLY A 467 3.45 30.08 13.35
C GLY A 467 3.78 30.15 14.84
N LEU A 468 2.78 30.01 15.71
CA LEU A 468 2.96 29.96 17.17
C LEU A 468 3.76 28.73 17.62
N PHE A 469 3.46 27.56 17.06
CA PHE A 469 4.22 26.34 17.34
C PHE A 469 5.70 26.50 16.94
N VAL A 470 5.96 27.06 15.77
CA VAL A 470 7.33 27.31 15.29
C VAL A 470 8.03 28.36 16.14
N ALA A 471 7.33 29.42 16.56
CA ALA A 471 7.86 30.44 17.48
C ALA A 471 8.27 29.82 18.83
N PHE A 472 7.44 28.92 19.37
CA PHE A 472 7.74 28.18 20.58
C PHE A 472 8.96 27.26 20.41
N ALA A 473 9.01 26.50 19.33
CA ALA A 473 10.16 25.64 19.01
C ALA A 473 11.46 26.46 18.84
N SER A 474 11.37 27.62 18.19
CA SER A 474 12.47 28.58 18.03
C SER A 474 12.96 29.12 19.36
N PHE A 475 12.04 29.55 20.25
CA PHE A 475 12.35 29.99 21.60
C PHE A 475 13.08 28.89 22.39
N PHE A 476 12.51 27.68 22.41
CA PHE A 476 13.09 26.56 23.13
C PHE A 476 14.49 26.20 22.62
N ARG A 477 14.68 26.21 21.30
CA ARG A 477 15.99 26.00 20.65
C ARG A 477 16.99 27.08 21.04
N ALA A 478 16.59 28.35 21.04
CA ALA A 478 17.45 29.47 21.44
C ALA A 478 17.90 29.33 22.89
N VAL A 479 17.02 28.93 23.80
CA VAL A 479 17.37 28.75 25.22
C VAL A 479 18.33 27.58 25.42
N LEU A 480 18.00 26.39 24.91
CA LEU A 480 18.81 25.19 25.19
C LEU A 480 20.14 25.16 24.41
N HIS A 481 20.13 25.55 23.15
CA HIS A 481 21.31 25.46 22.31
C HIS A 481 22.12 26.75 22.33
N ASN A 482 21.49 27.86 21.93
CA ASN A 482 22.20 29.13 21.72
C ASN A 482 22.57 29.84 23.03
N LEU A 483 21.82 29.66 24.11
CA LEU A 483 22.18 30.21 25.43
C LEU A 483 22.90 29.17 26.29
N TYR A 484 22.26 28.04 26.62
CA TYR A 484 22.80 27.07 27.57
C TYR A 484 24.04 26.35 27.04
N GLN A 485 23.95 25.61 25.92
CA GLN A 485 25.10 24.85 25.40
C GLN A 485 26.28 25.76 25.01
N ARG A 486 26.01 26.91 24.38
CA ARG A 486 27.06 27.89 24.02
C ARG A 486 27.68 28.64 25.21
N SER A 487 27.09 28.54 26.40
CA SER A 487 27.74 29.01 27.63
C SER A 487 28.89 28.10 28.07
N TYR A 488 28.83 26.80 27.74
CA TYR A 488 29.94 25.86 27.96
C TYR A 488 30.93 25.83 26.79
N PHE A 489 30.43 26.00 25.56
CA PHE A 489 31.23 25.95 24.34
C PHE A 489 31.10 27.25 23.53
N PRO A 490 31.88 28.29 23.87
CA PRO A 490 31.82 29.58 23.21
C PRO A 490 32.07 29.46 21.71
N SER A 491 31.35 30.25 20.93
CA SER A 491 31.55 30.29 19.48
C SER A 491 32.84 31.06 19.13
N PRO A 492 33.64 30.60 18.15
CA PRO A 492 34.89 31.27 17.78
C PRO A 492 34.69 32.58 17.01
N THR A 493 33.49 32.89 16.52
CA THR A 493 33.22 34.10 15.72
C THR A 493 32.03 34.90 16.25
N LEU A 494 32.09 36.22 16.04
CA LEU A 494 31.05 37.18 16.49
C LEU A 494 29.68 36.91 15.85
N TRP A 495 29.66 36.52 14.57
CA TRP A 495 28.43 36.24 13.81
C TRP A 495 27.72 34.96 14.27
N LEU A 496 28.46 34.01 14.82
CA LEU A 496 27.91 32.81 15.47
C LEU A 496 27.75 33.02 16.99
N GLY A 497 27.93 34.25 17.46
CA GLY A 497 27.79 34.63 18.86
C GLY A 497 26.34 34.55 19.33
N ARG A 498 26.16 34.37 20.64
CA ARG A 498 24.81 34.28 21.25
C ARG A 498 24.02 35.56 21.03
N TRP A 499 24.67 36.72 21.13
CA TRP A 499 24.03 38.02 20.95
C TRP A 499 23.45 38.19 19.55
N PHE A 500 24.20 37.80 18.51
CA PHE A 500 23.72 37.87 17.14
C PHE A 500 22.61 36.86 16.86
N THR A 501 22.79 35.60 17.23
CA THR A 501 21.81 34.53 16.91
C THR A 501 20.53 34.62 17.74
N VAL A 502 20.63 34.84 19.06
CA VAL A 502 19.44 35.03 19.90
C VAL A 502 18.81 36.39 19.66
N GLY A 503 19.62 37.45 19.45
CA GLY A 503 19.11 38.78 19.13
C GLY A 503 18.35 38.82 17.81
N THR A 504 18.84 38.16 16.76
CA THR A 504 18.11 38.00 15.49
C THR A 504 16.82 37.19 15.66
N THR A 505 16.85 36.11 16.45
CA THR A 505 15.64 35.34 16.80
C THR A 505 14.59 36.23 17.47
N VAL A 506 14.99 37.00 18.49
CA VAL A 506 14.14 37.93 19.22
C VAL A 506 13.56 39.00 18.28
N ALA A 507 14.40 39.62 17.44
CA ALA A 507 13.97 40.63 16.49
C ALA A 507 12.92 40.08 15.51
N LEU A 508 13.12 38.88 14.97
CA LEU A 508 12.18 38.22 14.06
C LEU A 508 10.85 37.88 14.74
N LEU A 509 10.88 37.42 16.00
CA LEU A 509 9.66 37.18 16.78
C LEU A 509 8.89 38.48 17.06
N PHE A 510 9.60 39.58 17.35
CA PHE A 510 8.97 40.90 17.48
C PHE A 510 8.35 41.40 16.17
N MET A 511 9.00 41.16 15.03
CA MET A 511 8.45 41.47 13.70
C MET A 511 7.18 40.69 13.38
N ALA A 512 6.93 39.55 14.04
CA ALA A 512 5.70 38.76 13.84
C ALA A 512 4.48 39.38 14.56
N LEU A 513 4.70 40.20 15.59
CA LEU A 513 3.63 40.73 16.44
C LEU A 513 2.64 41.65 15.71
N PRO A 514 3.04 42.59 14.84
CA PRO A 514 2.10 43.42 14.10
C PRO A 514 1.08 42.60 13.29
N PHE A 515 1.52 41.48 12.71
CA PHE A 515 0.64 40.56 11.99
C PHE A 515 -0.30 39.82 12.96
N ALA A 516 0.23 39.33 14.09
CA ALA A 516 -0.56 38.65 15.11
C ALA A 516 -1.68 39.55 15.69
N PHE A 517 -1.40 40.83 15.97
CA PHE A 517 -2.41 41.77 16.45
C PHE A 517 -3.50 42.09 15.42
N ARG A 518 -3.13 42.22 14.15
CA ARG A 518 -4.11 42.40 13.07
C ARG A 518 -5.04 41.19 12.97
N ILE A 519 -4.51 39.97 13.08
CA ILE A 519 -5.34 38.75 13.08
C ILE A 519 -6.26 38.70 14.30
N ARG A 520 -5.77 39.06 15.49
CA ARG A 520 -6.58 39.09 16.72
C ARG A 520 -7.81 39.99 16.61
N SER A 521 -7.66 41.18 16.02
CA SER A 521 -8.79 42.10 15.81
C SER A 521 -9.91 41.46 14.97
N ALA A 522 -9.56 40.50 14.11
CA ALA A 522 -10.50 39.75 13.26
C ALA A 522 -10.96 38.41 13.86
N ALA A 523 -10.13 37.72 14.66
CA ALA A 523 -10.32 36.31 15.03
C ALA A 523 -10.32 35.99 16.54
N LYS A 524 -10.22 37.00 17.42
CA LYS A 524 -10.15 36.83 18.90
C LYS A 524 -9.06 35.85 19.41
N ALA A 525 -7.97 35.66 18.68
CA ALA A 525 -6.84 34.84 19.13
C ALA A 525 -5.85 35.65 19.99
N GLU A 526 -5.27 35.06 21.04
CA GLU A 526 -4.27 35.73 21.89
C GLU A 526 -2.86 35.72 21.26
N PRO A 527 -2.10 36.82 21.31
CA PRO A 527 -0.77 36.90 20.72
C PRO A 527 0.29 36.35 21.68
N GLU A 528 0.25 35.04 21.93
CA GLU A 528 1.17 34.32 22.83
C GLU A 528 2.65 34.48 22.41
N GLY A 529 2.91 34.68 21.11
CA GLY A 529 4.26 34.88 20.57
C GLY A 529 5.04 36.06 21.16
N ALA A 530 4.35 37.08 21.70
CA ALA A 530 4.99 38.21 22.37
C ALA A 530 5.65 37.79 23.69
N PHE A 531 5.03 36.89 24.46
CA PHE A 531 5.64 36.38 25.69
C PHE A 531 6.93 35.62 25.41
N LEU A 532 6.99 34.87 24.30
CA LEU A 532 8.18 34.14 23.89
C LEU A 532 9.33 35.11 23.52
N ALA A 533 9.03 36.20 22.81
CA ALA A 533 10.02 37.22 22.46
C ALA A 533 10.56 37.95 23.71
N PHE A 534 9.68 38.33 24.65
CA PHE A 534 10.08 38.94 25.92
C PHE A 534 10.91 37.96 26.75
N ALA A 535 10.45 36.73 26.96
CA ALA A 535 11.19 35.73 27.72
C ALA A 535 12.58 35.44 27.12
N ALA A 536 12.71 35.39 25.78
CA ALA A 536 14.00 35.21 25.12
C ALA A 536 14.94 36.40 25.37
N THR A 537 14.41 37.62 25.36
CA THR A 537 15.17 38.85 25.65
C THR A 537 15.67 38.84 27.10
N THR A 538 14.78 38.52 28.05
CA THR A 538 15.11 38.42 29.47
C THR A 538 16.24 37.40 29.70
N LEU A 539 16.16 36.23 29.05
CA LEU A 539 17.20 35.21 29.16
C LEU A 539 18.49 35.62 28.45
N LEU A 540 18.44 36.27 27.29
CA LEU A 540 19.63 36.78 26.61
C LEU A 540 20.40 37.77 27.49
N VAL A 541 19.70 38.72 28.11
CA VAL A 541 20.27 39.68 29.05
C VAL A 541 20.89 38.97 30.26
N ALA A 542 20.22 37.92 30.77
CA ALA A 542 20.69 37.13 31.91
C ALA A 542 22.02 36.43 31.65
N PHE A 543 22.15 35.85 30.46
CA PHE A 543 23.32 35.06 30.11
C PHE A 543 24.50 35.91 29.61
N GLU A 544 24.26 37.11 29.07
CA GLU A 544 25.32 37.95 28.45
C GLU A 544 25.92 38.96 29.43
N MET A 545 25.11 39.52 30.33
CA MET A 545 25.58 40.60 31.18
C MET A 545 26.40 40.09 32.38
N LYS A 546 27.52 40.75 32.67
CA LYS A 546 28.34 40.47 33.87
C LYS A 546 27.52 40.64 35.15
N LYS A 547 27.83 39.85 36.19
CA LYS A 547 27.20 39.91 37.53
C LYS A 547 27.12 41.37 38.02
N GLY A 548 25.90 41.91 38.12
CA GLY A 548 25.57 43.30 38.47
C GLY A 548 24.79 44.07 37.40
N TRP A 549 25.15 43.94 36.12
CA TRP A 549 24.48 44.64 35.02
C TRP A 549 23.20 43.95 34.55
N MET A 550 23.07 42.66 34.83
CA MET A 550 21.88 41.85 34.54
C MET A 550 20.58 42.46 35.08
N THR A 551 20.59 42.95 36.31
CA THR A 551 19.40 43.50 36.98
C THR A 551 19.01 44.87 36.40
N VAL A 552 20.01 45.65 35.97
CA VAL A 552 19.80 46.88 35.20
C VAL A 552 19.15 46.57 33.85
N GLY A 553 19.68 45.59 33.12
CA GLY A 553 19.14 45.16 31.83
C GLY A 553 17.68 44.69 31.92
N TRP A 554 17.38 43.82 32.89
CA TRP A 554 15.99 43.39 33.15
C TRP A 554 15.07 44.55 33.56
N GLY A 555 15.58 45.52 34.33
CA GLY A 555 14.82 46.72 34.68
C GLY A 555 14.47 47.58 33.46
N ILE A 556 15.43 47.78 32.55
CA ILE A 556 15.21 48.51 31.27
C ILE A 556 14.22 47.75 30.39
N GLU A 557 14.39 46.44 30.25
CA GLU A 557 13.48 45.57 29.50
C GLU A 557 12.06 45.66 30.06
N ALA A 558 11.90 45.56 31.38
CA ALA A 558 10.59 45.60 32.01
C ALA A 558 9.85 46.93 31.78
N VAL A 559 10.56 48.07 31.77
CA VAL A 559 10.00 49.36 31.36
C VAL A 559 9.61 49.36 29.89
N ALA A 560 10.45 48.81 29.00
CA ALA A 560 10.15 48.71 27.57
C ALA A 560 8.92 47.83 27.29
N VAL A 561 8.80 46.68 27.95
CA VAL A 561 7.61 45.80 27.89
C VAL A 561 6.38 46.53 28.41
N PHE A 562 6.50 47.27 29.51
CA PHE A 562 5.38 48.04 30.07
C PHE A 562 4.91 49.16 29.14
N LEU A 563 5.83 49.91 28.52
CA LEU A 563 5.51 50.93 27.51
C LEU A 563 4.86 50.31 26.26
N PHE A 564 5.40 49.19 25.78
CA PHE A 564 4.80 48.44 24.68
C PHE A 564 3.39 47.96 25.03
N ALA A 565 3.17 47.48 26.25
CA ALA A 565 1.86 47.05 26.72
C ALA A 565 0.85 48.19 26.84
N LEU A 566 1.28 49.43 27.10
CA LEU A 566 0.43 50.61 27.02
C LEU A 566 0.05 50.95 25.58
N TRP A 567 0.98 50.80 24.64
CA TRP A 567 0.73 51.04 23.22
C TRP A 567 -0.24 50.02 22.60
N VAL A 568 -0.13 48.76 23.01
CA VAL A 568 -0.94 47.63 22.51
C VAL A 568 -2.24 47.42 23.32
N GLU A 569 -2.37 48.11 24.45
CA GLU A 569 -3.51 48.07 25.39
C GLU A 569 -3.76 46.71 26.09
N GLU A 570 -2.82 45.77 26.01
CA GLU A 570 -2.97 44.42 26.59
C GLU A 570 -2.69 44.33 28.09
N ARG A 571 -3.62 43.72 28.83
CA ARG A 571 -3.48 43.46 30.28
C ARG A 571 -2.31 42.52 30.58
N SER A 572 -2.19 41.46 29.79
CA SER A 572 -1.26 40.35 30.06
C SER A 572 0.21 40.79 29.92
N PHE A 573 0.53 41.65 28.94
CA PHE A 573 1.88 42.24 28.83
C PHE A 573 2.19 43.25 29.92
N ARG A 574 1.20 44.02 30.40
CA ARG A 574 1.40 44.92 31.55
C ARG A 574 1.76 44.15 32.81
N LEU A 575 1.08 43.03 33.05
CA LEU A 575 1.38 42.15 34.18
C LEU A 575 2.76 41.48 34.05
N ALA A 576 3.18 41.10 32.83
CA ALA A 576 4.52 40.58 32.61
C ALA A 576 5.62 41.63 32.87
N GLY A 577 5.45 42.86 32.39
CA GLY A 577 6.39 43.96 32.68
C GLY A 577 6.46 44.31 34.17
N LEU A 578 5.30 44.38 34.86
CA LEU A 578 5.26 44.59 36.30
C LEU A 578 5.88 43.42 37.08
N GLY A 579 5.60 42.19 36.65
CA GLY A 579 6.17 40.97 37.21
C GLY A 579 7.70 40.97 37.09
N LEU A 580 8.24 41.31 35.93
CA LEU A 580 9.68 41.41 35.72
C LEU A 580 10.30 42.50 36.61
N LEU A 581 9.66 43.67 36.77
CA LEU A 581 10.11 44.71 37.71
C LEU A 581 10.11 44.22 39.16
N LEU A 582 9.07 43.49 39.58
CA LEU A 582 8.97 42.92 40.92
C LEU A 582 10.08 41.87 41.15
N THR A 583 10.37 41.03 40.15
CA THR A 583 11.51 40.10 40.25
C THR A 583 12.85 40.81 40.34
N CYS A 584 13.04 41.94 39.64
CA CYS A 584 14.24 42.77 39.79
C CYS A 584 14.34 43.35 41.21
N ALA A 585 13.24 43.89 41.76
CA ALA A 585 13.21 44.44 43.11
C ALA A 585 13.48 43.36 44.18
N ALA A 586 12.88 42.18 44.02
CA ALA A 586 13.11 41.03 44.90
C ALA A 586 14.57 40.54 44.83
N LYS A 587 15.13 40.42 43.63
CA LYS A 587 16.54 40.04 43.43
C LYS A 587 17.49 41.05 44.08
N ILE A 588 17.18 42.34 44.01
CA ILE A 588 17.95 43.37 44.72
C ILE A 588 17.92 43.15 46.22
N ALA A 589 16.71 43.02 46.78
CA ALA A 589 16.53 42.89 48.22
C ALA A 589 17.19 41.63 48.79
N VAL A 590 17.18 40.52 48.05
CA VAL A 590 17.66 39.22 48.53
C VAL A 590 19.13 38.97 48.22
N HIS A 591 19.64 39.44 47.07
CA HIS A 591 20.93 39.01 46.55
C HIS A 591 21.86 40.18 46.20
N ASP A 592 21.42 41.10 45.33
CA ASP A 592 22.33 42.10 44.75
C ASP A 592 22.72 43.21 45.75
N ALA A 593 21.91 43.49 46.77
CA ALA A 593 22.25 44.45 47.83
C ALA A 593 23.45 44.01 48.69
N PHE A 594 23.64 42.69 48.83
CA PHE A 594 24.68 42.10 49.68
C PHE A 594 25.96 41.70 48.93
N LEU A 595 25.88 41.45 47.62
CA LEU A 595 26.96 40.83 46.85
C LEU A 595 27.64 41.74 45.80
N LEU A 596 27.10 42.93 45.51
CA LEU A 596 27.67 43.84 44.49
C LEU A 596 28.62 44.90 45.07
N GLU A 597 29.77 45.07 44.42
CA GLU A 597 30.77 46.11 44.73
C GLU A 597 30.31 47.52 44.32
N GLY A 598 30.79 48.52 45.07
CA GLY A 598 30.29 49.91 45.15
C GLY A 598 29.68 50.51 43.87
N PRO A 599 30.45 50.81 42.82
CA PRO A 599 29.95 51.55 41.65
C PRO A 599 28.77 50.86 40.95
N ARG A 600 28.79 49.52 40.87
CA ARG A 600 27.71 48.75 40.23
C ARG A 600 26.46 48.72 41.09
N ARG A 601 26.61 48.63 42.42
CA ARG A 601 25.50 48.65 43.37
C ARG A 601 24.71 49.97 43.29
N TYR A 602 25.41 51.11 43.28
CA TYR A 602 24.76 52.43 43.18
C TYR A 602 24.04 52.61 41.84
N MET A 603 24.66 52.25 40.72
CA MET A 603 24.01 52.34 39.40
C MET A 603 22.77 51.46 39.30
N THR A 604 22.81 50.23 39.82
CA THR A 604 21.64 49.33 39.81
C THR A 604 20.48 49.89 40.65
N PHE A 605 20.75 50.48 41.82
CA PHE A 605 19.71 51.11 42.64
C PHE A 605 19.11 52.36 41.99
N ILE A 606 19.95 53.22 41.40
CA ILE A 606 19.49 54.44 40.74
C ILE A 606 18.63 54.10 39.52
N ILE A 607 19.10 53.21 38.65
CA ILE A 607 18.38 52.86 37.41
C ILE A 607 17.09 52.09 37.71
N LEU A 608 17.10 51.12 38.64
CA LEU A 608 15.87 50.41 38.99
C LEU A 608 14.90 51.31 39.76
N GLY A 609 15.39 52.17 40.66
CA GLY A 609 14.56 53.15 41.35
C GLY A 609 13.87 54.11 40.36
N ALA A 610 14.62 54.58 39.36
CA ALA A 610 14.07 55.38 38.26
C ALA A 610 13.04 54.59 37.42
N ALA A 611 13.31 53.31 37.13
CA ALA A 611 12.37 52.44 36.41
C ALA A 611 11.05 52.23 37.18
N MET A 612 11.12 51.96 38.48
CA MET A 612 9.93 51.80 39.34
C MET A 612 9.14 53.11 39.47
N LEU A 613 9.83 54.25 39.64
CA LEU A 613 9.20 55.56 39.65
C LEU A 613 8.54 55.87 38.30
N GLY A 614 9.20 55.57 37.19
CA GLY A 614 8.68 55.73 35.84
C GLY A 614 7.39 54.94 35.62
N VAL A 615 7.38 53.65 35.97
CA VAL A 615 6.16 52.82 35.88
C VAL A 615 5.06 53.30 36.83
N SER A 616 5.41 53.75 38.04
CA SER A 616 4.44 54.33 39.00
C SER A 616 3.79 55.61 38.47
N ILE A 617 4.57 56.51 37.85
CA ILE A 617 4.07 57.73 37.20
C ILE A 617 3.17 57.38 36.01
N LEU A 618 3.60 56.46 35.15
CA LEU A 618 2.81 55.98 34.01
C LEU A 618 1.48 55.36 34.47
N TYR A 619 1.50 54.58 35.55
CA TYR A 619 0.30 54.00 36.17
C TYR A 619 -0.65 55.08 36.71
N LYS A 620 -0.12 56.11 37.36
CA LYS A 620 -0.92 57.25 37.88
C LYS A 620 -1.53 58.08 36.75
N HIS A 621 -0.79 58.28 35.66
CA HIS A 621 -1.23 59.07 34.51
C HIS A 621 -2.29 58.35 33.66
N HIS A 622 -2.15 57.03 33.46
CA HIS A 622 -3.09 56.22 32.67
C HIS A 622 -4.16 55.53 33.54
N ARG A 623 -4.38 55.99 34.78
CA ARG A 623 -5.24 55.34 35.78
C ARG A 623 -6.67 55.10 35.31
N ALA A 624 -7.20 55.99 34.46
CA ALA A 624 -8.55 55.86 33.87
C ALA A 624 -8.63 54.78 32.77
N LEU A 625 -7.59 54.64 31.93
CA LEU A 625 -7.45 53.57 30.94
C LEU A 625 -7.19 52.23 31.63
N LEU A 626 -6.30 52.19 32.63
CA LEU A 626 -5.90 50.96 33.33
C LEU A 626 -7.04 50.33 34.15
N ARG A 627 -7.96 51.11 34.70
CA ARG A 627 -9.14 50.60 35.44
C ARG A 627 -10.19 49.91 34.56
N ARG A 628 -10.22 50.14 33.24
CA ARG A 628 -11.14 49.45 32.31
C ARG A 628 -10.64 48.07 31.87
N TYR A 629 -9.36 47.76 32.10
CA TYR A 629 -8.68 46.56 31.59
C TYR A 629 -7.92 45.80 32.71
N LEU A 630 -8.20 46.11 33.98
CA LEU A 630 -7.85 45.36 35.20
C LEU A 630 -9.14 44.73 35.74
#